data_AF-A0A962AFN3-F1
#
_entry.id   AF-A0A962AFN3-F1
#
_cell.length_a   1.000
_cell.length_b   1.000
_cell.length_c   1.000
_cell.angle_alpha   90.00
_cell.angle_beta   90.00
_cell.angle_gamma   90.00
#
_symmetry.space_group_name_H-M   'P 1'
#
loop_
_entity.id
_entity.type
_entity.pdbx_description
1 polymer ?
#
loop_
_entity_poly.entity_id
_entity_poly.type
_entity_poly.pdbx_seq_one_letter_code
_entity_poly.pdbx_strand_id
1 'polypeptide(L)'
;MASQVEVKVPDIGDFKEVAVIEVMVKPGETIAVDTGLIMVESDKASMEIPSSAAGVVKEIKVKVDDKVSEGSVILVIEATGAAASAPAPVAAPAAPAVAPAASVPKAGSFAGKADTECEVLVLGAGPGGYSAAFRSADLGMKTVLVERYATLGGVCLNVGCIPSKALLHTAAVVDEVRHLPDHGISFGAPKIDLDKLRGFKDGVVKKLTGGLAGMAKARKVEVVTGVGRFLDPNHLEVETHGAKKTIRFAKAIIAAGSQSVKLPSLPEDPRIV
;
A
#
# COMPACT_ATOMS: atom_id res chain seq x y z
N MET A 1 -24.61 -39.99 -9.25
CA MET A 1 -23.22 -40.39 -9.56
C MET A 1 -22.34 -39.23 -9.11
N ALA A 2 -21.51 -39.44 -8.11
CA ALA A 2 -20.66 -38.41 -7.53
C ALA A 2 -19.45 -38.16 -8.44
N SER A 3 -19.40 -37.00 -9.10
CA SER A 3 -18.23 -36.61 -9.90
C SER A 3 -17.18 -36.04 -8.96
N GLN A 4 -16.19 -36.87 -8.62
CA GLN A 4 -14.97 -36.42 -7.96
C GLN A 4 -14.14 -35.60 -8.95
N VAL A 5 -13.79 -34.37 -8.60
CA VAL A 5 -12.95 -33.50 -9.42
C VAL A 5 -11.63 -33.27 -8.68
N GLU A 6 -10.53 -33.58 -9.35
CA GLU A 6 -9.18 -33.31 -8.83
C GLU A 6 -8.81 -31.85 -9.14
N VAL A 7 -8.54 -31.05 -8.11
CA VAL A 7 -8.06 -29.68 -8.26
C VAL A 7 -6.53 -29.70 -8.29
N LYS A 8 -5.96 -29.21 -9.40
CA LYS A 8 -4.52 -29.22 -9.67
C LYS A 8 -3.91 -27.84 -9.49
N VAL A 9 -2.61 -27.81 -9.22
CA VAL A 9 -1.78 -26.61 -9.22
C VAL A 9 -1.81 -25.96 -10.62
N PRO A 10 -2.30 -24.70 -10.74
CA PRO A 10 -2.28 -23.96 -12.00
C PRO A 10 -0.84 -23.58 -12.39
N ASP A 11 -0.65 -23.08 -13.60
CA ASP A 11 0.66 -22.60 -14.08
C ASP A 11 1.27 -21.59 -13.08
N ILE A 12 2.42 -21.95 -12.49
CA ILE A 12 3.17 -21.13 -11.51
C ILE A 12 4.28 -20.30 -12.21
N GLY A 13 4.32 -20.26 -13.54
CA GLY A 13 5.36 -19.58 -14.32
C GLY A 13 6.66 -20.38 -14.40
N ASP A 14 7.82 -19.71 -14.48
CA ASP A 14 9.14 -20.35 -14.74
C ASP A 14 9.70 -21.22 -13.58
N PHE A 15 8.91 -21.52 -12.54
CA PHE A 15 9.37 -22.23 -11.34
C PHE A 15 9.05 -23.73 -11.40
N LYS A 16 10.09 -24.58 -11.29
CA LYS A 16 9.97 -26.04 -11.40
C LYS A 16 9.39 -26.72 -10.16
N GLU A 17 9.65 -26.18 -8.97
CA GLU A 17 9.18 -26.70 -7.68
C GLU A 17 8.98 -25.53 -6.71
N VAL A 18 7.84 -25.49 -6.00
CA VAL A 18 7.52 -24.45 -5.00
C VAL A 18 7.08 -25.12 -3.70
N ALA A 19 7.47 -24.57 -2.55
CA ALA A 19 7.16 -25.16 -1.24
C ALA A 19 5.82 -24.63 -0.70
N VAL A 20 5.04 -25.51 -0.05
CA VAL A 20 3.75 -25.16 0.55
C VAL A 20 3.96 -24.70 1.99
N ILE A 21 3.70 -23.41 2.24
CA ILE A 21 3.90 -22.79 3.57
C ILE A 21 2.63 -22.83 4.42
N GLU A 22 1.45 -22.88 3.81
CA GLU A 22 0.17 -22.91 4.54
C GLU A 22 -0.94 -23.57 3.71
N VAL A 23 -1.78 -24.38 4.37
CA VAL A 23 -2.99 -24.97 3.77
C VAL A 23 -4.20 -24.28 4.38
N MET A 24 -4.95 -23.53 3.58
CA MET A 24 -6.01 -22.64 4.07
C MET A 24 -7.39 -23.31 4.14
N VAL A 25 -7.49 -24.57 3.72
CA VAL A 25 -8.75 -25.30 3.59
C VAL A 25 -8.78 -26.55 4.46
N LYS A 26 -9.94 -26.89 5.00
CA LYS A 26 -10.14 -28.10 5.83
C LYS A 26 -10.97 -29.17 5.09
N PRO A 27 -10.74 -30.46 5.36
CA PRO A 27 -11.61 -31.51 4.84
C PRO A 27 -13.06 -31.29 5.32
N GLY A 28 -14.02 -31.32 4.40
CA GLY A 28 -15.44 -31.05 4.64
C GLY A 28 -15.87 -29.60 4.36
N GLU A 29 -14.95 -28.70 4.03
CA GLU A 29 -15.26 -27.31 3.72
C GLU A 29 -15.81 -27.13 2.30
N THR A 30 -16.79 -26.24 2.14
CA THR A 30 -17.37 -25.91 0.84
C THR A 30 -16.58 -24.76 0.23
N ILE A 31 -15.95 -25.01 -0.91
CA ILE A 31 -15.07 -24.07 -1.60
C ILE A 31 -15.75 -23.58 -2.87
N ALA A 32 -15.62 -22.29 -3.18
CA ALA A 32 -16.05 -21.69 -4.45
C ALA A 32 -14.87 -21.56 -5.44
N VAL A 33 -15.18 -21.38 -6.73
CA VAL A 33 -14.16 -20.97 -7.72
C VAL A 33 -13.49 -19.68 -7.22
N ASP A 34 -12.17 -19.56 -7.37
CA ASP A 34 -11.32 -18.45 -6.90
C ASP A 34 -11.07 -18.36 -5.38
N THR A 35 -11.45 -19.37 -4.60
CA THR A 35 -11.10 -19.42 -3.17
C THR A 35 -9.68 -19.93 -2.97
N GLY A 36 -8.86 -19.25 -2.16
CA GLY A 36 -7.50 -19.69 -1.81
C GLY A 36 -7.44 -21.08 -1.19
N LEU A 37 -6.62 -21.95 -1.77
CA LEU A 37 -6.44 -23.33 -1.31
C LEU A 37 -5.16 -23.48 -0.47
N ILE A 38 -4.05 -23.02 -1.02
CA ILE A 38 -2.72 -23.14 -0.43
C ILE A 38 -1.91 -21.88 -0.70
N MET A 39 -1.03 -21.56 0.25
CA MET A 39 -0.04 -20.51 0.11
C MET A 39 1.30 -21.17 -0.21
N VAL A 40 1.94 -20.76 -1.31
CA VAL A 40 3.22 -21.32 -1.77
C VAL A 40 4.30 -20.24 -1.79
N GLU A 41 5.52 -20.59 -1.42
CA GLU A 41 6.67 -19.67 -1.36
C GLU A 41 7.69 -20.00 -2.46
N SER A 42 7.91 -19.02 -3.34
CA SER A 42 9.02 -18.99 -4.30
C SER A 42 10.15 -18.10 -3.78
N ASP A 43 11.34 -18.16 -4.40
CA ASP A 43 12.54 -17.42 -4.01
C ASP A 43 12.38 -15.88 -3.91
N LYS A 44 11.27 -15.35 -4.43
CA LYS A 44 11.00 -13.91 -4.50
C LYS A 44 9.62 -13.47 -4.00
N ALA A 45 8.67 -14.38 -3.82
CA ALA A 45 7.32 -14.04 -3.37
C ALA A 45 6.53 -15.26 -2.86
N SER A 46 5.67 -15.00 -1.89
CA SER A 46 4.57 -15.91 -1.54
C SER A 46 3.37 -15.64 -2.43
N MET A 47 2.79 -16.69 -2.99
CA MET A 47 1.63 -16.63 -3.90
C MET A 47 0.52 -17.54 -3.39
N GLU A 48 -0.72 -17.08 -3.58
CA GLU A 48 -1.94 -17.84 -3.26
C GLU A 48 -2.39 -18.62 -4.48
N ILE A 49 -2.65 -19.93 -4.31
CA ILE A 49 -3.22 -20.76 -5.37
C ILE A 49 -4.74 -20.83 -5.19
N PRO A 50 -5.53 -20.23 -6.09
CA PRO A 50 -6.99 -20.28 -6.04
C PRO A 50 -7.55 -21.64 -6.51
N SER A 51 -8.77 -21.97 -6.08
CA SER A 51 -9.50 -23.17 -6.50
C SER A 51 -10.05 -23.04 -7.92
N SER A 52 -9.77 -24.03 -8.76
CA SER A 52 -10.28 -24.10 -10.13
C SER A 52 -11.72 -24.62 -10.25
N ALA A 53 -12.31 -25.12 -9.15
CA ALA A 53 -13.66 -25.65 -9.14
C ALA A 53 -14.35 -25.47 -7.78
N ALA A 54 -15.68 -25.34 -7.80
CA ALA A 54 -16.51 -25.25 -6.60
C ALA A 54 -16.97 -26.64 -6.16
N GLY A 55 -16.91 -26.93 -4.86
CA GLY A 55 -17.32 -28.21 -4.30
C GLY A 55 -16.92 -28.40 -2.84
N VAL A 56 -17.25 -29.56 -2.28
CA VAL A 56 -16.89 -29.91 -0.90
C VAL A 56 -15.58 -30.69 -0.91
N VAL A 57 -14.60 -30.26 -0.10
CA VAL A 57 -13.30 -30.95 0.03
C VAL A 57 -13.51 -32.31 0.68
N LYS A 58 -13.20 -33.40 -0.02
CA LYS A 58 -13.20 -34.74 0.59
C LYS A 58 -11.84 -35.10 1.16
N GLU A 59 -10.78 -34.78 0.42
CA GLU A 59 -9.43 -35.22 0.76
C GLU A 59 -8.41 -34.18 0.30
N ILE A 60 -7.49 -33.82 1.20
CA ILE A 60 -6.36 -32.92 0.92
C ILE A 60 -5.12 -33.80 0.77
N LYS A 61 -4.46 -33.72 -0.38
CA LYS A 61 -3.29 -34.57 -0.68
C LYS A 61 -1.95 -33.89 -0.41
N VAL A 62 -1.97 -32.62 -0.04
CA VAL A 62 -0.80 -31.78 0.19
C VAL A 62 -0.67 -31.45 1.68
N LYS A 63 0.55 -31.42 2.21
CA LYS A 63 0.86 -31.03 3.58
C LYS A 63 1.72 -29.76 3.59
N VAL A 64 1.76 -29.08 4.73
CA VAL A 64 2.74 -28.01 4.98
C VAL A 64 4.14 -28.62 4.88
N ASP A 65 5.09 -27.89 4.28
CA ASP A 65 6.46 -28.30 3.90
C ASP A 65 6.58 -29.25 2.69
N ASP A 66 5.49 -29.52 1.97
CA ASP A 66 5.54 -30.33 0.75
C ASP A 66 5.95 -29.50 -0.48
N LYS A 67 6.58 -30.16 -1.46
CA LYS A 67 7.01 -29.54 -2.72
C LYS A 67 6.02 -29.87 -3.83
N VAL A 68 5.44 -28.83 -4.42
CA VAL A 68 4.45 -28.97 -5.50
C VAL A 68 4.95 -28.36 -6.80
N SER A 69 4.67 -29.03 -7.92
CA SER A 69 4.94 -28.56 -9.28
C SER A 69 3.63 -28.34 -10.03
N GLU A 70 3.69 -27.66 -11.18
CA GLU A 70 2.56 -27.52 -12.10
C GLU A 70 1.86 -28.87 -12.35
N GLY A 71 0.53 -28.89 -12.23
CA GLY A 71 -0.28 -30.09 -12.44
C GLY A 71 -0.37 -31.06 -11.25
N SER A 72 0.30 -30.79 -10.13
CA SER A 72 0.18 -31.59 -8.90
C SER A 72 -1.24 -31.50 -8.32
N VAL A 73 -1.78 -32.62 -7.84
CA VAL A 73 -3.14 -32.66 -7.26
C VAL A 73 -3.11 -32.10 -5.83
N ILE A 74 -3.78 -30.96 -5.62
CA ILE A 74 -3.84 -30.29 -4.33
C ILE A 74 -4.87 -31.00 -3.42
N LEU A 75 -6.06 -31.23 -3.97
CA LEU A 75 -7.20 -31.77 -3.25
C LEU A 75 -8.24 -32.39 -4.19
N VAL A 76 -9.07 -33.28 -3.65
CA VAL A 76 -10.20 -33.89 -4.34
C VAL A 76 -11.49 -33.30 -3.81
N ILE A 77 -12.25 -32.63 -4.66
CA ILE A 77 -13.58 -32.09 -4.33
C ILE A 77 -14.68 -32.98 -4.89
N GLU A 78 -15.83 -32.98 -4.24
CA GLU A 78 -17.08 -33.47 -4.80
C GLU A 78 -17.85 -32.31 -5.41
N ALA A 79 -18.02 -32.32 -6.74
CA ALA A 79 -18.71 -31.25 -7.45
C ALA A 79 -20.23 -31.38 -7.31
N THR A 80 -20.86 -30.43 -6.61
CA THR A 80 -22.32 -30.27 -6.63
C THR A 80 -22.70 -29.39 -7.82
N GLY A 81 -23.42 -29.97 -8.79
CA GLY A 81 -23.89 -29.29 -9.99
C GLY A 81 -24.65 -28.00 -9.69
N ALA A 82 -24.36 -26.96 -10.47
CA ALA A 82 -24.80 -25.59 -10.29
C ALA A 82 -26.34 -25.41 -10.31
N ALA A 83 -26.83 -24.61 -9.36
CA ALA A 83 -28.02 -23.80 -9.54
C ALA A 83 -27.78 -22.43 -8.87
N ALA A 84 -27.96 -21.37 -9.66
CA ALA A 84 -27.85 -20.00 -9.22
C ALA A 84 -28.96 -19.65 -8.21
N SER A 85 -28.59 -19.03 -7.09
CA SER A 85 -29.50 -18.21 -6.28
C SER A 85 -28.76 -16.99 -5.74
N ALA A 86 -29.39 -15.82 -5.87
CA ALA A 86 -28.91 -14.51 -5.45
C ALA A 86 -28.50 -14.45 -3.96
N PRO A 87 -27.51 -13.61 -3.58
CA PRO A 87 -27.08 -13.52 -2.20
C PRO A 87 -28.05 -12.66 -1.38
N ALA A 88 -28.76 -13.30 -0.45
CA ALA A 88 -29.26 -12.66 0.76
C ALA A 88 -28.15 -12.72 1.83
N PRO A 89 -27.97 -11.66 2.64
CA PRO A 89 -26.81 -11.53 3.52
C PRO A 89 -26.92 -12.51 4.70
N VAL A 90 -25.96 -13.43 4.80
CA VAL A 90 -25.78 -14.27 5.99
C VAL A 90 -24.47 -13.87 6.67
N ALA A 91 -24.60 -13.70 7.98
CA ALA A 91 -23.66 -13.07 8.89
C ALA A 91 -22.24 -13.64 8.85
N ALA A 92 -21.27 -12.73 8.95
CA ALA A 92 -19.86 -13.03 9.10
C ALA A 92 -19.61 -13.91 10.34
N PRO A 93 -18.65 -14.86 10.29
CA PRO A 93 -18.25 -15.65 11.44
C PRO A 93 -17.74 -14.73 12.56
N ALA A 94 -18.23 -14.97 13.77
CA ALA A 94 -17.76 -14.27 14.96
C ALA A 94 -16.25 -14.48 15.13
N ALA A 95 -15.51 -13.37 15.03
CA ALA A 95 -14.10 -13.33 15.35
C ALA A 95 -13.87 -13.83 16.79
N PRO A 96 -12.77 -14.57 17.07
CA PRO A 96 -12.46 -15.01 18.41
C PRO A 96 -12.40 -13.82 19.36
N ALA A 97 -13.03 -13.99 20.53
CA ALA A 97 -13.16 -12.97 21.56
C ALA A 97 -11.78 -12.40 21.93
N VAL A 98 -11.58 -11.13 21.59
CA VAL A 98 -10.43 -10.34 22.00
C VAL A 98 -10.45 -10.31 23.53
N ALA A 99 -9.38 -10.82 24.15
CA ALA A 99 -9.13 -10.68 25.59
C ALA A 99 -9.31 -9.20 26.01
N PRO A 100 -9.79 -8.92 27.23
CA PRO A 100 -10.12 -7.56 27.65
C PRO A 100 -8.94 -6.63 27.37
N ALA A 101 -9.16 -5.66 26.47
CA ALA A 101 -8.21 -4.62 26.21
C ALA A 101 -7.80 -3.99 27.55
N ALA A 102 -6.50 -4.01 27.83
CA ALA A 102 -5.92 -3.14 28.85
C ALA A 102 -6.50 -1.74 28.63
N SER A 103 -6.95 -1.11 29.71
CA SER A 103 -7.62 0.19 29.71
C SER A 103 -6.91 1.16 28.76
N VAL A 104 -7.54 1.40 27.60
CA VAL A 104 -7.11 2.47 26.69
C VAL A 104 -7.12 3.75 27.53
N PRO A 105 -6.01 4.51 27.59
CA PRO A 105 -6.00 5.75 28.33
C PRO A 105 -7.20 6.57 27.90
N LYS A 106 -8.03 6.99 28.87
CA LYS A 106 -9.24 7.76 28.62
C LYS A 106 -8.81 8.99 27.84
N ALA A 107 -9.12 9.01 26.54
CA ALA A 107 -8.79 10.14 25.70
C ALA A 107 -9.39 11.40 26.33
N GLY A 108 -8.61 12.47 26.43
CA GLY A 108 -9.14 13.76 26.86
C GLY A 108 -10.34 14.11 25.99
N SER A 109 -11.31 14.85 26.54
CA SER A 109 -12.41 15.38 25.73
C SER A 109 -12.13 16.85 25.45
N PHE A 110 -12.00 17.25 24.19
CA PHE A 110 -11.92 18.66 23.83
C PHE A 110 -13.30 19.30 24.00
N ALA A 111 -13.39 20.35 24.84
CA ALA A 111 -14.62 21.08 25.12
C ALA A 111 -14.70 22.44 24.39
N GLY A 112 -13.70 22.78 23.56
CA GLY A 112 -13.66 24.02 22.81
C GLY A 112 -14.46 23.97 21.49
N LYS A 113 -14.54 25.11 20.80
CA LYS A 113 -15.07 25.16 19.43
C LYS A 113 -14.01 24.68 18.43
N ALA A 114 -14.44 23.90 17.44
CA ALA A 114 -13.62 23.61 16.27
C ALA A 114 -13.65 24.80 15.30
N ASP A 115 -12.50 25.13 14.72
CA ASP A 115 -12.36 26.15 13.67
C ASP A 115 -12.89 25.64 12.32
N THR A 116 -12.81 24.32 12.10
CA THR A 116 -13.27 23.68 10.88
C THR A 116 -13.83 22.29 11.21
N GLU A 117 -14.87 21.88 10.50
CA GLU A 117 -15.45 20.53 10.61
C GLU A 117 -15.41 19.85 9.24
N CYS A 118 -15.10 18.55 9.22
CA CYS A 118 -15.05 17.73 8.01
C CYS A 118 -15.58 16.32 8.26
N GLU A 119 -15.93 15.61 7.19
CA GLU A 119 -16.32 14.20 7.28
C GLU A 119 -15.09 13.30 7.34
N VAL A 120 -14.08 13.60 6.53
CA VAL A 120 -12.82 12.86 6.48
C VAL A 120 -11.65 13.81 6.69
N LEU A 121 -10.90 13.59 7.75
CA LEU A 121 -9.59 14.18 7.97
C LEU A 121 -8.51 13.19 7.53
N VAL A 122 -7.54 13.65 6.74
CA VAL A 122 -6.36 12.86 6.39
C VAL A 122 -5.12 13.54 6.95
N LEU A 123 -4.35 12.84 7.78
CA LEU A 123 -3.12 13.35 8.38
C LEU A 123 -1.90 12.83 7.63
N GLY A 124 -1.26 13.71 6.86
CA GLY A 124 -0.11 13.45 5.99
C GLY A 124 -0.49 13.41 4.52
N ALA A 125 0.27 14.09 3.65
CA ALA A 125 0.01 14.18 2.21
C ALA A 125 0.98 13.34 1.36
N GLY A 126 1.48 12.23 1.91
CA GLY A 126 2.19 11.20 1.14
C GLY A 126 1.27 10.43 0.18
N PRO A 127 1.81 9.44 -0.57
CA PRO A 127 1.04 8.63 -1.52
C PRO A 127 -0.25 8.03 -0.95
N GLY A 128 -0.22 7.50 0.27
CA GLY A 128 -1.43 6.99 0.93
C GLY A 128 -2.41 8.11 1.27
N GLY A 129 -1.90 9.23 1.78
CA GLY A 129 -2.71 10.34 2.25
C GLY A 129 -3.43 11.11 1.15
N TYR A 130 -2.70 11.66 0.16
CA TYR A 130 -3.37 12.43 -0.90
C TYR A 130 -4.31 11.54 -1.73
N SER A 131 -3.97 10.26 -1.94
CA SER A 131 -4.84 9.32 -2.65
C SER A 131 -6.14 9.09 -1.88
N ALA A 132 -6.05 8.87 -0.56
CA ALA A 132 -7.23 8.72 0.30
C ALA A 132 -8.07 9.99 0.35
N ALA A 133 -7.44 11.16 0.43
CA ALA A 133 -8.13 12.44 0.44
C ALA A 133 -8.87 12.70 -0.89
N PHE A 134 -8.20 12.46 -2.02
CA PHE A 134 -8.78 12.64 -3.34
C PHE A 134 -9.92 11.65 -3.58
N ARG A 135 -9.74 10.39 -3.18
CA ARG A 135 -10.80 9.39 -3.29
C ARG A 135 -12.01 9.75 -2.43
N SER A 136 -11.78 10.29 -1.23
CA SER A 136 -12.86 10.73 -0.33
C SER A 136 -13.65 11.90 -0.92
N ALA A 137 -12.94 12.87 -1.50
CA ALA A 137 -13.56 13.99 -2.22
C ALA A 137 -14.32 13.53 -3.47
N ASP A 138 -13.77 12.59 -4.24
CA ASP A 138 -14.43 11.99 -5.40
C ASP A 138 -15.71 11.20 -5.01
N LEU A 139 -15.83 10.77 -3.75
CA LEU A 139 -17.03 10.18 -3.17
C LEU A 139 -18.01 11.22 -2.57
N GLY A 140 -17.72 12.51 -2.71
CA GLY A 140 -18.58 13.61 -2.25
C GLY A 140 -18.40 14.00 -0.78
N MET A 141 -17.44 13.42 -0.06
CA MET A 141 -17.21 13.74 1.36
C MET A 141 -16.42 15.04 1.51
N LYS A 142 -16.84 15.90 2.46
CA LYS A 142 -16.06 17.08 2.85
C LYS A 142 -14.74 16.64 3.48
N THR A 143 -13.64 16.83 2.75
CA THR A 143 -12.34 16.27 3.10
C THR A 143 -11.32 17.35 3.41
N VAL A 144 -10.60 17.21 4.53
CA VAL A 144 -9.47 18.06 4.92
C VAL A 144 -8.19 17.24 4.95
N LEU A 145 -7.15 17.71 4.29
CA LEU A 145 -5.83 17.10 4.24
C LEU A 145 -4.84 17.97 5.02
N VAL A 146 -4.24 17.42 6.07
CA VAL A 146 -3.27 18.10 6.92
C VAL A 146 -1.86 17.65 6.55
N GLU A 147 -0.97 18.58 6.25
CA GLU A 147 0.43 18.30 5.89
C GLU A 147 1.35 19.34 6.51
N ARG A 148 2.46 18.92 7.13
CA ARG A 148 3.37 19.85 7.81
C ARG A 148 4.25 20.64 6.84
N TYR A 149 4.46 20.15 5.63
CA TYR A 149 5.23 20.82 4.59
C TYR A 149 4.34 21.61 3.60
N ALA A 150 4.96 22.52 2.85
CA ALA A 150 4.25 23.34 1.87
C ALA A 150 3.84 22.56 0.60
N THR A 151 4.46 21.41 0.33
CA THR A 151 4.20 20.61 -0.87
C THR A 151 3.53 19.28 -0.53
N LEU A 152 2.62 18.84 -1.40
CA LEU A 152 2.01 17.51 -1.33
C LEU A 152 2.94 16.44 -1.91
N GLY A 153 2.57 15.17 -1.75
CA GLY A 153 3.26 13.99 -2.30
C GLY A 153 4.25 13.32 -1.34
N GLY A 154 4.47 13.90 -0.16
CA GLY A 154 5.27 13.35 0.94
C GLY A 154 6.67 12.89 0.51
N VAL A 155 7.19 11.87 1.21
CA VAL A 155 8.54 11.35 0.98
C VAL A 155 8.73 10.88 -0.46
N CYS A 156 7.81 10.06 -0.99
CA CYS A 156 7.98 9.43 -2.29
C CYS A 156 8.16 10.44 -3.43
N LEU A 157 7.39 11.54 -3.43
CA LEU A 157 7.51 12.56 -4.46
C LEU A 157 8.65 13.54 -4.20
N ASN A 158 8.82 14.01 -2.96
CA ASN A 158 9.72 15.14 -2.69
C ASN A 158 11.18 14.69 -2.50
N VAL A 159 11.41 13.58 -1.80
CA VAL A 159 12.75 13.16 -1.31
C VAL A 159 12.99 11.65 -1.37
N GLY A 160 12.26 10.93 -2.22
CA GLY A 160 12.30 9.47 -2.29
C GLY A 160 12.24 8.95 -3.72
N CYS A 161 11.15 8.25 -4.05
CA CYS A 161 10.94 7.58 -5.33
C CYS A 161 11.25 8.48 -6.55
N ILE A 162 10.60 9.62 -6.66
CA ILE A 162 10.65 10.43 -7.89
C ILE A 162 12.04 11.02 -8.14
N PRO A 163 12.68 11.73 -7.19
CA PRO A 163 14.03 12.24 -7.43
C PRO A 163 15.05 11.12 -7.63
N SER A 164 14.94 9.99 -6.91
CA SER A 164 15.86 8.86 -7.11
C SER A 164 15.72 8.24 -8.49
N LYS A 165 14.49 7.98 -8.97
CA LYS A 165 14.27 7.41 -10.31
C LYS A 165 14.67 8.37 -11.43
N ALA A 166 14.47 9.68 -11.26
CA ALA A 166 14.94 10.67 -12.22
C ALA A 166 16.47 10.65 -12.39
N LEU A 167 17.21 10.56 -11.27
CA LEU A 167 18.67 10.49 -11.30
C LEU A 167 19.19 9.13 -11.79
N LEU A 168 18.56 8.02 -11.36
CA LEU A 168 18.91 6.67 -11.81
C LEU A 168 18.73 6.51 -13.32
N HIS A 169 17.71 7.13 -13.90
CA HIS A 169 17.55 7.12 -15.36
C HIS A 169 18.72 7.83 -16.06
N THR A 170 19.14 9.00 -15.57
CA THR A 170 20.33 9.68 -16.14
C THR A 170 21.59 8.85 -16.00
N ALA A 171 21.78 8.16 -14.87
CA ALA A 171 22.92 7.27 -14.66
C ALA A 171 22.88 6.06 -15.63
N ALA A 172 21.72 5.43 -15.78
CA ALA A 172 21.53 4.31 -16.69
C ALA A 172 21.89 4.68 -18.14
N VAL A 173 21.47 5.85 -18.62
CA VAL A 173 21.84 6.32 -19.97
C VAL A 173 23.35 6.54 -20.11
N VAL A 174 24.02 7.06 -19.08
CA VAL A 174 25.48 7.19 -19.09
C VAL A 174 26.16 5.82 -19.17
N ASP A 175 25.63 4.82 -18.47
CA ASP A 175 26.17 3.46 -18.51
C ASP A 175 25.89 2.76 -19.85
N GLU A 176 24.69 2.89 -20.42
CA GLU A 176 24.37 2.36 -21.75
C GLU A 176 25.30 2.91 -22.83
N VAL A 177 25.57 4.22 -22.81
CA VAL A 177 26.47 4.88 -23.77
C VAL A 177 27.91 4.36 -23.67
N ARG A 178 28.35 3.86 -22.50
CA ARG A 178 29.68 3.26 -22.34
C ARG A 178 29.82 1.92 -23.05
N HIS A 179 28.73 1.22 -23.32
CA HIS A 179 28.71 -0.08 -24.01
C HIS A 179 28.54 0.03 -25.53
N LEU A 180 28.09 1.20 -26.03
CA LEU A 180 27.92 1.43 -27.46
C LEU A 180 29.17 1.29 -28.35
N PRO A 181 30.42 1.45 -27.85
CA PRO A 181 31.61 1.17 -28.64
C PRO A 181 31.67 -0.28 -29.15
N ASP A 182 31.11 -1.25 -28.43
CA ASP A 182 31.04 -2.65 -28.87
C ASP A 182 30.14 -2.82 -30.11
N HIS A 183 29.23 -1.88 -30.34
CA HIS A 183 28.38 -1.79 -31.51
C HIS A 183 28.94 -0.84 -32.59
N GLY A 184 30.18 -0.36 -32.42
CA GLY A 184 30.84 0.57 -33.34
C GLY A 184 30.43 2.03 -33.20
N ILE A 185 29.76 2.42 -32.10
CA ILE A 185 29.31 3.79 -31.85
C ILE A 185 30.08 4.38 -30.65
N SER A 186 30.94 5.36 -30.91
CA SER A 186 31.81 5.94 -29.88
C SER A 186 31.36 7.33 -29.45
N PHE A 187 31.30 7.55 -28.14
CA PHE A 187 31.12 8.85 -27.51
C PHE A 187 32.35 9.17 -26.63
N GLY A 188 32.65 10.47 -26.45
CA GLY A 188 33.63 10.90 -25.46
C GLY A 188 33.09 10.80 -24.03
N ALA A 189 33.98 10.86 -23.04
CA ALA A 189 33.58 10.89 -21.63
C ALA A 189 32.68 12.12 -21.34
N PRO A 190 31.56 11.95 -20.61
CA PRO A 190 30.64 13.05 -20.35
C PRO A 190 31.26 14.08 -19.41
N LYS A 191 31.00 15.37 -19.67
CA LYS A 191 31.25 16.45 -18.71
C LYS A 191 30.01 16.60 -17.82
N ILE A 192 30.15 16.35 -16.53
CA ILE A 192 29.02 16.35 -15.59
C ILE A 192 28.90 17.73 -14.92
N ASP A 193 27.78 18.39 -15.16
CA ASP A 193 27.35 19.61 -14.47
C ASP A 193 26.30 19.24 -13.41
N LEU A 194 26.74 19.19 -12.14
CA LEU A 194 25.89 18.76 -11.03
C LEU A 194 24.75 19.74 -10.74
N ASP A 195 24.94 21.04 -11.02
CA ASP A 195 23.91 22.04 -10.75
C ASP A 195 22.78 21.93 -11.78
N LYS A 196 23.10 21.69 -13.05
CA LYS A 196 22.08 21.37 -14.07
C LYS A 196 21.37 20.07 -13.79
N LEU A 197 22.08 19.02 -13.36
CA LEU A 197 21.47 17.75 -12.99
C LEU A 197 20.52 17.90 -11.81
N ARG A 198 20.92 18.67 -10.79
CA ARG A 198 20.07 18.99 -9.64
C ARG A 198 18.84 19.79 -10.08
N GLY A 199 19.03 20.79 -10.94
CA GLY A 199 17.93 21.59 -11.51
C GLY A 199 16.93 20.76 -12.31
N PHE A 200 17.38 19.77 -13.09
CA PHE A 200 16.52 18.80 -13.77
C PHE A 200 15.66 18.01 -12.76
N LYS A 201 16.31 17.39 -11.76
CA LYS A 201 15.62 16.64 -10.70
C LYS A 201 14.59 17.50 -9.98
N ASP A 202 14.96 18.71 -9.57
CA ASP A 202 14.06 19.65 -8.89
C ASP A 202 12.90 20.09 -9.78
N GLY A 203 13.14 20.27 -11.08
CA GLY A 203 12.11 20.57 -12.07
C GLY A 203 11.06 19.47 -12.19
N VAL A 204 11.47 18.20 -12.20
CA VAL A 204 10.56 17.04 -12.22
C VAL A 204 9.68 17.03 -10.96
N VAL A 205 10.29 17.20 -9.78
CA VAL A 205 9.56 17.25 -8.50
C VAL A 205 8.59 18.42 -8.47
N LYS A 206 9.01 19.62 -8.87
CA LYS A 206 8.17 20.84 -8.91
C LYS A 206 6.96 20.68 -9.83
N LYS A 207 7.14 20.08 -11.01
CA LYS A 207 6.04 19.82 -11.95
C LYS A 207 4.95 18.95 -11.31
N LEU A 208 5.36 17.87 -10.66
CA LEU A 208 4.44 16.90 -10.07
C LEU A 208 3.77 17.43 -8.79
N THR A 209 4.51 18.14 -7.93
CA THR A 209 3.93 18.76 -6.73
C THR A 209 2.92 19.86 -7.11
N GLY A 210 3.23 20.67 -8.12
CA GLY A 210 2.28 21.63 -8.70
C GLY A 210 1.02 20.96 -9.26
N GLY A 211 1.17 19.82 -9.93
CA GLY A 211 0.05 19.00 -10.38
C GLY A 211 -0.84 18.49 -9.24
N LEU A 212 -0.24 17.98 -8.16
CA LEU A 212 -0.99 17.55 -6.97
C LEU A 212 -1.76 18.71 -6.32
N ALA A 213 -1.14 19.89 -6.19
CA ALA A 213 -1.80 21.07 -5.64
C ALA A 213 -3.00 21.50 -6.51
N GLY A 214 -2.84 21.48 -7.83
CA GLY A 214 -3.93 21.73 -8.78
C GLY A 214 -5.08 20.72 -8.63
N MET A 215 -4.75 19.43 -8.49
CA MET A 215 -5.75 18.37 -8.30
C MET A 215 -6.48 18.46 -6.96
N ALA A 216 -5.80 18.81 -5.87
CA ALA A 216 -6.43 19.04 -4.57
C ALA A 216 -7.46 20.17 -4.66
N LYS A 217 -7.09 21.28 -5.30
CA LYS A 217 -8.00 22.41 -5.55
C LYS A 217 -9.19 22.01 -6.42
N ALA A 218 -8.96 21.28 -7.51
CA ALA A 218 -10.04 20.82 -8.40
C ALA A 218 -11.05 19.92 -7.70
N ARG A 219 -10.58 19.10 -6.74
CA ARG A 219 -11.42 18.22 -5.91
C ARG A 219 -12.01 18.89 -4.68
N LYS A 220 -11.76 20.20 -4.47
CA LYS A 220 -12.20 20.94 -3.28
C LYS A 220 -11.72 20.31 -1.96
N VAL A 221 -10.56 19.66 -1.98
CA VAL A 221 -9.90 19.19 -0.75
C VAL A 221 -9.24 20.40 -0.10
N GLU A 222 -9.64 20.70 1.12
CA GLU A 222 -8.99 21.75 1.91
C GLU A 222 -7.64 21.25 2.42
N VAL A 223 -6.56 21.93 2.04
CA VAL A 223 -5.22 21.60 2.52
C VAL A 223 -4.87 22.55 3.65
N VAL A 224 -4.63 22.01 4.84
CA VAL A 224 -4.19 22.77 6.02
C VAL A 224 -2.73 22.45 6.27
N THR A 225 -1.85 23.43 6.04
CA THR A 225 -0.43 23.26 6.30
C THR A 225 -0.13 23.44 7.78
N GLY A 226 0.41 22.41 8.45
CA GLY A 226 0.83 22.44 9.85
C GLY A 226 1.06 21.06 10.47
N VAL A 227 1.56 21.03 11.70
CA VAL A 227 1.77 19.80 12.48
C VAL A 227 0.46 19.41 13.16
N GLY A 228 -0.11 18.29 12.74
CA GLY A 228 -1.32 17.72 13.32
C GLY A 228 -1.05 16.88 14.58
N ARG A 229 -1.81 17.09 15.66
CA ARG A 229 -1.83 16.27 16.87
C ARG A 229 -3.27 16.00 17.30
N PHE A 230 -3.61 14.75 17.60
CA PHE A 230 -4.93 14.42 18.12
C PHE A 230 -5.11 15.02 19.51
N LEU A 231 -6.21 15.76 19.71
CA LEU A 231 -6.64 16.23 21.02
C LEU A 231 -7.51 15.18 21.71
N ASP A 232 -8.36 14.52 20.92
CA ASP A 232 -9.32 13.50 21.35
C ASP A 232 -9.69 12.58 20.15
N PRO A 233 -10.64 11.64 20.29
CA PRO A 233 -11.02 10.73 19.19
C PRO A 233 -11.60 11.41 17.94
N ASN A 234 -12.01 12.67 18.01
CA ASN A 234 -12.72 13.39 16.95
C ASN A 234 -12.19 14.80 16.67
N HIS A 235 -11.09 15.22 17.31
CA HIS A 235 -10.47 16.53 17.11
C HIS A 235 -8.96 16.42 16.89
N LEU A 236 -8.48 17.16 15.90
CA LEU A 236 -7.06 17.34 15.60
C LEU A 236 -6.70 18.83 15.76
N GLU A 237 -5.69 19.13 16.56
CA GLU A 237 -5.03 20.44 16.55
C GLU A 237 -3.97 20.46 15.44
N VAL A 238 -3.98 21.50 14.62
CA VAL A 238 -2.97 21.76 13.61
C VAL A 238 -2.22 23.03 14.01
N GLU A 239 -0.93 22.88 14.27
CA GLU A 239 -0.04 23.97 14.66
C GLU A 239 0.85 24.41 13.49
N THR A 240 0.84 25.70 13.19
CA THR A 240 1.63 26.30 12.10
C THR A 240 2.23 27.61 12.59
N HIS A 241 3.55 27.67 12.73
CA HIS A 241 4.27 28.85 13.23
C HIS A 241 3.69 29.43 14.55
N GLY A 242 3.28 28.55 15.48
CA GLY A 242 2.70 28.92 16.77
C GLY A 242 1.20 29.26 16.75
N ALA A 243 0.59 29.41 15.58
CA ALA A 243 -0.87 29.50 15.44
C ALA A 243 -1.48 28.10 15.46
N LYS A 244 -2.59 27.94 16.18
CA LYS A 244 -3.31 26.68 16.32
C LYS A 244 -4.68 26.77 15.64
N LYS A 245 -5.06 25.70 14.94
CA LYS A 245 -6.40 25.49 14.42
C LYS A 245 -6.91 24.13 14.86
N THR A 246 -8.15 24.05 15.31
CA THR A 246 -8.80 22.80 15.69
C THR A 246 -9.73 22.33 14.60
N ILE A 247 -9.55 21.09 14.17
CA ILE A 247 -10.36 20.45 13.13
C ILE A 247 -11.14 19.31 13.77
N ARG A 248 -12.47 19.38 13.73
CA ARG A 248 -13.34 18.27 14.09
C ARG A 248 -13.56 17.38 12.88
N PHE A 249 -13.57 16.07 13.08
CA PHE A 249 -13.77 15.09 12.02
C PHE A 249 -14.69 13.95 12.44
N ALA A 250 -15.45 13.41 11.48
CA ALA A 250 -16.22 12.18 11.67
C ALA A 250 -15.34 10.93 11.53
N LYS A 251 -14.42 10.95 10.56
CA LYS A 251 -13.45 9.88 10.29
C LYS A 251 -12.05 10.48 10.13
N ALA A 252 -11.04 9.76 10.58
CA ALA A 252 -9.64 10.12 10.36
C ALA A 252 -8.89 8.99 9.65
N ILE A 253 -8.02 9.37 8.70
CA ILE A 253 -7.07 8.49 8.05
C ILE A 253 -5.67 8.97 8.43
N ILE A 254 -4.95 8.16 9.19
CA ILE A 254 -3.57 8.45 9.59
C ILE A 254 -2.63 7.96 8.49
N ALA A 255 -1.94 8.89 7.84
CA ALA A 255 -1.00 8.63 6.75
C ALA A 255 0.32 9.40 6.96
N ALA A 256 0.78 9.47 8.21
CA ALA A 256 1.91 10.30 8.64
C ALA A 256 3.30 9.79 8.19
N GLY A 257 3.37 8.62 7.55
CA GLY A 257 4.58 8.07 6.96
C GLY A 257 5.61 7.58 7.98
N SER A 258 6.87 7.64 7.58
CA SER A 258 8.04 7.20 8.36
C SER A 258 9.17 8.23 8.22
N GLN A 259 10.28 7.98 8.93
CA GLN A 259 11.50 8.78 8.85
C GLN A 259 12.72 7.85 8.89
N SER A 260 13.86 8.34 8.39
CA SER A 260 15.13 7.63 8.47
C SER A 260 15.53 7.34 9.92
N VAL A 261 16.18 6.20 10.13
CA VAL A 261 16.72 5.81 11.43
C VAL A 261 18.01 6.57 11.68
N LYS A 262 18.09 7.29 12.79
CA LYS A 262 19.31 7.96 13.23
C LYS A 262 20.19 6.98 14.01
N LEU A 263 21.47 6.90 13.64
CA LEU A 263 22.48 6.11 14.36
C LEU A 263 23.15 6.97 15.43
N PRO A 264 23.06 6.62 16.74
CA PRO A 264 23.59 7.46 17.82
C PRO A 264 25.10 7.73 17.76
N SER A 265 25.86 6.86 17.10
CA SER A 265 27.31 6.97 16.97
C SER A 265 27.77 7.91 15.84
N LEU A 266 26.85 8.35 14.97
CA LEU A 266 27.19 9.26 13.87
C LEU A 266 27.11 10.72 14.32
N PRO A 267 27.99 11.60 13.80
CA PRO A 267 27.92 13.02 14.08
C PRO A 267 26.63 13.63 13.51
N GLU A 268 26.17 14.74 14.09
CA GLU A 268 25.15 15.57 13.46
C GLU A 268 25.76 16.27 12.22
N ASP A 269 25.43 15.75 11.04
CA ASP A 269 25.80 16.35 9.75
C ASP A 269 24.54 16.42 8.86
N PRO A 270 24.27 17.54 8.19
CA PRO A 270 23.08 17.71 7.34
C PRO A 270 23.02 16.73 6.14
N ARG A 271 24.10 16.02 5.82
CA ARG A 271 24.16 14.98 4.78
C ARG A 271 23.84 13.58 5.31
N ILE A 272 23.82 13.40 6.63
CA ILE A 272 23.48 12.14 7.29
C ILE A 272 22.00 12.21 7.67
N VAL A 273 21.17 11.40 6.99
CA VAL A 273 19.70 11.43 7.10
C VAL A 273 19.17 10.15 7.71
#